data_AF-A0A7H1PWR1-F1
#
_entry.id   AF-A0A7H1PWR1-F1
#
_cell.length_a   1.000
_cell.length_b   1.000
_cell.length_c   1.000
_cell.angle_alpha   90.00
_cell.angle_beta   90.00
_cell.angle_gamma   90.00
#
_symmetry.space_group_name_H-M   'P 1'
#
loop_
_entity.id
_entity.type
_entity.pdbx_description
1 polymer ?
#
loop_
_entity_poly.entity_id
_entity_poly.type
_entity_poly.pdbx_seq_one_letter_code
_entity_poly.pdbx_strand_id
1 'polypeptide(L)'
;MSQPWLPPDGVTRTSEVITVSAGMFKRGEFRCPAADALKTRGYHTTDPVPRRRERLEHFALGPFMAACDIRSGPAGSPPRTRTGPLHDGLRTWSEHGVQMYESAFPLDPERPLHEVPEPWTYRYRPSGPDPRDAQEYRLTVWGRCLASPDGAYRELRLPVHRLRDLPPDGFTAAVALVLAEGAPGPPPEHVRIVEFALFDGRTRELFVGSREEARARYREHGPAALAGVLDGREYRPGSACGECPYLSVCPALRTAPGLLGIEAHDRPRRTWSVTSGRAYRACPARDHMRRLHLPTADSVEREVTAERGRALHAYLAERHAHGSPRPCTVEVPEEWVPQGFDLPSDERALGALLLRRHAAVCPLRYVGDGTDVRTEPRVVRHDTTADVVVLAAPDLLYRDAGSWVWRETKTSVTDRRSDRPLLERYPQLALAVVLIARGDLGGEPFRARVELEVLRPGGADLEIIDPFAPANRVTAEKVLRAMVADWHGDDQYAARPGRSCERCEVARWCTASSVSEAAA
;
A
#
# COMPACT_ATOMS: atom_id res chain seq x y z
N MET A 1 16.21 26.53 16.95
CA MET A 1 16.89 25.29 17.37
C MET A 1 15.91 24.14 17.15
N SER A 2 16.17 23.26 16.19
CA SER A 2 15.30 22.11 15.92
C SER A 2 15.31 21.15 17.11
N GLN A 3 14.14 20.73 17.60
CA GLN A 3 14.07 19.76 18.69
C GLN A 3 14.89 18.50 18.34
N PRO A 4 15.63 17.90 19.29
CA PRO A 4 16.37 16.68 19.03
C PRO A 4 15.43 15.56 18.55
N TRP A 5 15.91 14.70 17.64
CA TRP A 5 15.16 13.50 17.25
C TRP A 5 15.28 12.50 18.41
N LEU A 6 14.16 12.00 18.91
CA LEU A 6 14.12 11.04 20.00
C LEU A 6 13.30 9.81 19.57
N PRO A 7 13.78 8.59 19.84
CA PRO A 7 13.00 7.38 19.64
C PRO A 7 11.82 7.33 20.63
N PRO A 8 10.76 6.56 20.35
CA PRO A 8 9.71 6.30 21.34
C PRO A 8 10.27 5.46 22.50
N ASP A 9 9.52 5.39 23.60
CA ASP A 9 9.86 4.49 24.71
C ASP A 9 9.78 3.01 24.25
N GLY A 10 10.56 2.14 24.90
CA GLY A 10 10.54 0.69 24.64
C GLY A 10 11.35 0.22 23.42
N VAL A 11 12.23 1.08 22.88
CA VAL A 11 13.25 0.67 21.91
C VAL A 11 14.67 0.93 22.41
N THR A 12 15.61 0.11 21.96
CA THR A 12 17.04 0.24 22.24
C THR A 12 17.83 0.24 20.94
N ARG A 13 18.88 1.06 20.87
CA ARG A 13 19.82 1.07 19.75
C ARG A 13 20.82 -0.07 19.93
N THR A 14 20.93 -0.94 18.94
CA THR A 14 21.86 -2.11 18.97
C THR A 14 23.05 -1.94 18.04
N SER A 15 23.07 -0.88 17.22
CA SER A 15 24.14 -0.64 16.26
C SER A 15 24.45 0.85 16.12
N GLU A 16 25.74 1.17 16.08
CA GLU A 16 26.25 2.49 15.74
C GLU A 16 26.39 2.68 14.21
N VAL A 17 26.05 1.65 13.42
CA VAL A 17 26.04 1.70 11.96
C VAL A 17 24.65 2.12 11.47
N ILE A 18 24.59 3.22 10.73
CA ILE A 18 23.38 3.63 10.03
C ILE A 18 23.32 2.89 8.68
N THR A 19 22.29 2.10 8.45
CA THR A 19 22.10 1.37 7.20
C THR A 19 20.82 1.81 6.50
N VAL A 20 20.96 2.38 5.30
CA VAL A 20 19.84 2.88 4.49
C VAL A 20 19.73 2.07 3.21
N SER A 21 18.60 1.41 3.02
CA SER A 21 18.28 0.77 1.73
C SER A 21 17.77 1.80 0.74
N ALA A 22 18.20 1.72 -0.52
CA ALA A 22 17.75 2.59 -1.59
C ALA A 22 16.22 2.71 -1.66
N GLY A 23 15.49 1.63 -1.38
CA GLY A 23 14.02 1.64 -1.36
C GLY A 23 13.45 2.70 -0.40
N MET A 24 14.14 3.05 0.70
CA MET A 24 13.72 4.06 1.68
C MET A 24 13.63 5.48 1.13
N PHE A 25 14.32 5.77 0.04
CA PHE A 25 14.24 7.06 -0.64
C PHE A 25 12.98 7.19 -1.52
N LYS A 26 12.31 6.07 -1.86
CA LYS A 26 11.00 6.10 -2.50
C LYS A 26 9.98 6.54 -1.45
N ARG A 27 9.68 7.85 -1.41
CA ARG A 27 8.56 8.39 -0.62
C ARG A 27 7.28 7.69 -1.07
N GLY A 28 6.45 7.26 -0.12
CA GLY A 28 5.20 6.59 -0.42
C GLY A 28 4.17 6.82 0.66
N GLU A 29 2.91 6.93 0.26
CA GLU A 29 1.78 7.12 1.18
C GLU A 29 1.70 6.00 2.23
N PHE A 30 2.12 4.78 1.86
CA PHE A 30 2.06 3.57 2.67
C PHE A 30 3.30 3.30 3.54
N ARG A 31 4.32 4.18 3.52
CA ARG A 31 5.49 4.06 4.39
C ARG A 31 5.29 4.83 5.69
N CYS A 32 5.92 4.35 6.76
CA CYS A 32 5.97 5.05 8.04
C CYS A 32 7.37 5.67 8.25
N PRO A 33 7.51 7.01 8.10
CA PRO A 33 8.81 7.69 8.25
C PRO A 33 9.51 7.40 9.58
N ALA A 34 8.78 7.38 10.70
CA ALA A 34 9.35 7.04 12.00
C ALA A 34 9.91 5.62 12.06
N ALA A 35 9.22 4.63 11.47
CA ALA A 35 9.69 3.24 11.44
C ALA A 35 10.94 3.09 10.56
N ASP A 36 11.01 3.82 9.44
CA ASP A 36 12.21 3.84 8.59
C ASP A 36 13.41 4.46 9.31
N ALA A 37 13.21 5.58 10.03
CA ALA A 37 14.25 6.21 10.84
C ALA A 37 14.76 5.28 11.95
N LEU A 38 13.85 4.59 12.66
CA LEU A 38 14.22 3.60 13.69
C LEU A 38 15.02 2.44 13.10
N LYS A 39 14.56 1.87 11.98
CA LYS A 39 15.22 0.75 11.30
C LYS A 39 16.60 1.13 10.80
N THR A 40 16.73 2.29 10.17
CA THR A 40 18.01 2.76 9.60
C THR A 40 19.05 3.05 10.67
N ARG A 41 18.62 3.55 11.83
CA ARG A 41 19.49 3.85 12.99
C ARG A 41 19.79 2.63 13.88
N GLY A 42 19.29 1.44 13.52
CA GLY A 42 19.58 0.21 14.27
C GLY A 42 18.83 0.10 15.60
N TYR A 43 17.62 0.65 15.70
CA TYR A 43 16.75 0.45 16.87
C TYR A 43 15.98 -0.86 16.79
N HIS A 44 15.79 -1.51 17.93
CA HIS A 44 14.96 -2.69 18.12
C HIS A 44 14.05 -2.52 19.32
N THR A 45 12.90 -3.19 19.32
CA THR A 45 12.01 -3.23 20.49
C THR A 45 12.68 -4.01 21.63
N THR A 46 12.58 -3.51 22.85
CA THR A 46 13.14 -4.16 24.04
C THR A 46 12.48 -5.50 24.33
N ASP A 47 11.17 -5.61 24.06
CA ASP A 47 10.40 -6.84 24.17
C ASP A 47 9.86 -7.25 22.78
N PRO A 48 10.65 -8.01 21.99
CA PRO A 48 10.25 -8.40 20.65
C PRO A 48 9.15 -9.47 20.72
N VAL A 49 7.93 -9.10 20.32
CA VAL A 49 6.84 -10.07 20.14
C VAL A 49 7.20 -11.05 19.01
N PRO A 50 7.28 -12.37 19.27
CA PRO A 50 7.62 -13.35 18.26
C PRO A 50 6.66 -13.28 17.07
N ARG A 51 7.22 -13.12 15.87
CA ARG A 51 6.44 -13.05 14.64
C ARG A 51 6.28 -14.42 14.03
N ARG A 52 5.04 -14.87 13.92
CA ARG A 52 4.70 -16.01 13.07
C ARG A 52 4.75 -15.57 11.62
N ARG A 53 5.27 -16.45 10.75
CA ARG A 53 5.35 -16.21 9.32
C ARG A 53 4.13 -16.81 8.65
N GLU A 54 3.63 -16.12 7.63
CA GLU A 54 2.66 -16.70 6.71
C GLU A 54 3.26 -17.94 6.02
N ARG A 55 2.40 -18.91 5.70
CA ARG A 55 2.83 -20.14 5.02
C ARG A 55 3.26 -19.88 3.58
N LEU A 56 2.56 -19.00 2.88
CA LEU A 56 2.86 -18.67 1.48
C LEU A 56 3.86 -17.52 1.37
N GLU A 57 4.53 -17.41 0.24
CA GLU A 57 5.36 -16.26 -0.10
C GLU A 57 4.50 -14.98 -0.24
N HIS A 58 4.97 -13.88 0.36
CA HIS A 58 4.29 -12.58 0.36
C HIS A 58 5.11 -11.48 -0.33
N PHE A 59 6.35 -11.78 -0.72
CA PHE A 59 7.16 -10.91 -1.54
C PHE A 59 7.01 -11.27 -3.02
N ALA A 60 6.17 -10.50 -3.73
CA ALA A 60 5.78 -10.80 -5.11
C ALA A 60 6.92 -10.79 -6.15
N LEU A 61 8.06 -10.14 -5.84
CA LEU A 61 9.24 -10.09 -6.70
C LEU A 61 10.28 -11.16 -6.32
N GLY A 62 10.10 -11.84 -5.19
CA GLY A 62 11.03 -12.85 -4.67
C GLY A 62 11.21 -14.05 -5.61
N PRO A 63 10.13 -14.70 -6.10
CA PRO A 63 10.27 -15.86 -6.96
C PRO A 63 10.85 -15.53 -8.34
N PHE A 64 10.55 -14.37 -8.90
CA PHE A 64 11.24 -13.87 -10.09
C PHE A 64 12.76 -13.75 -9.85
N MET A 65 13.16 -13.14 -8.73
CA MET A 65 14.58 -13.00 -8.37
C MET A 65 15.25 -14.37 -8.16
N ALA A 66 14.58 -15.30 -7.48
CA ALA A 66 15.08 -16.65 -7.25
C ALA A 66 15.24 -17.43 -8.57
N ALA A 67 14.28 -17.32 -9.49
CA ALA A 67 14.38 -17.94 -10.82
C ALA A 67 15.58 -17.39 -11.62
N CYS A 68 15.80 -16.08 -11.58
CA CYS A 68 16.97 -15.48 -12.20
C CYS A 68 18.29 -15.94 -11.53
N ASP A 69 18.32 -16.07 -10.19
CA ASP A 69 19.49 -16.57 -9.46
C ASP A 69 19.88 -17.99 -9.87
N ILE A 70 18.91 -18.88 -10.06
CA ILE A 70 19.14 -20.28 -10.50
C ILE A 70 19.76 -20.31 -11.90
N ARG A 71 19.29 -19.44 -12.79
CA ARG A 71 19.75 -19.39 -14.19
C ARG A 71 21.18 -18.85 -14.32
N SER A 72 21.53 -17.85 -13.52
CA SER A 72 22.86 -17.23 -13.57
C SER A 72 23.90 -17.96 -12.71
N GLY A 73 23.46 -18.75 -11.74
CA GLY A 73 24.33 -19.51 -10.86
C GLY A 73 24.90 -20.79 -11.49
N PRO A 74 25.98 -21.35 -10.93
CA PRO A 74 26.46 -22.67 -11.32
C PRO A 74 25.36 -23.72 -11.12
N ALA A 75 25.24 -24.67 -12.05
CA ALA A 75 24.25 -25.75 -11.97
C ALA A 75 24.29 -26.44 -10.58
N GLY A 76 23.13 -26.49 -9.91
CA GLY A 76 22.99 -27.08 -8.58
C GLY A 76 23.23 -26.14 -7.39
N SER A 77 23.58 -24.86 -7.62
CA SER A 77 23.70 -23.88 -6.53
C SER A 77 22.32 -23.43 -6.03
N PRO A 78 22.11 -23.30 -4.72
CA PRO A 78 20.85 -22.78 -4.19
C PRO A 78 20.66 -21.31 -4.57
N PRO A 79 19.43 -20.85 -4.84
CA PRO A 79 19.17 -19.44 -5.11
C PRO A 79 19.55 -18.59 -3.89
N ARG A 80 20.07 -17.39 -4.17
CA ARG A 80 20.38 -16.39 -3.13
C ARG A 80 19.08 -15.89 -2.50
N THR A 81 18.06 -15.71 -3.33
CA THR A 81 16.72 -15.36 -2.89
C THR A 81 15.96 -16.63 -2.48
N ARG A 82 15.71 -16.79 -1.18
CA ARG A 82 14.86 -17.88 -0.67
C ARG A 82 13.40 -17.50 -0.80
N THR A 83 12.59 -18.41 -1.30
CA THR A 83 11.14 -18.23 -1.38
C THR A 83 10.41 -19.28 -0.55
N GLY A 84 9.30 -18.87 0.05
CA GLY A 84 8.35 -19.82 0.65
C GLY A 84 7.57 -20.62 -0.42
N PRO A 85 6.68 -21.52 0.02
CA PRO A 85 5.65 -22.09 -0.84
C PRO A 85 4.90 -21.01 -1.63
N LEU A 86 4.74 -21.22 -2.94
CA LEU A 86 4.10 -20.26 -3.82
C LEU A 86 2.61 -20.58 -3.99
N HIS A 87 1.78 -19.54 -3.89
CA HIS A 87 0.43 -19.60 -4.45
C HIS A 87 0.51 -19.71 -5.99
N ASP A 88 -0.46 -20.38 -6.59
CA ASP A 88 -0.55 -20.58 -8.05
C ASP A 88 -0.41 -19.26 -8.83
N GLY A 89 -1.19 -18.25 -8.44
CA GLY A 89 -1.12 -16.92 -9.05
C GLY A 89 0.24 -16.25 -9.02
N LEU A 90 1.01 -16.44 -7.94
CA LEU A 90 2.36 -15.89 -7.83
C LEU A 90 3.35 -16.67 -8.70
N ARG A 91 3.16 -17.97 -8.88
CA ARG A 91 3.96 -18.80 -9.78
C ARG A 91 3.78 -18.33 -11.23
N THR A 92 2.54 -18.26 -11.72
CA THR A 92 2.24 -17.81 -13.09
C THR A 92 2.75 -16.40 -13.36
N TRP A 93 2.57 -15.48 -12.40
CA TRP A 93 3.13 -14.13 -12.49
C TRP A 93 4.66 -14.11 -12.61
N SER A 94 5.35 -14.94 -11.83
CA SER A 94 6.81 -14.98 -11.81
C SER A 94 7.39 -15.58 -13.09
N GLU A 95 6.77 -16.64 -13.61
CA GLU A 95 7.11 -17.25 -14.90
C GLU A 95 6.97 -16.25 -16.05
N HIS A 96 5.84 -15.53 -16.09
CA HIS A 96 5.63 -14.43 -17.05
C HIS A 96 6.72 -13.35 -16.92
N GLY A 97 7.05 -12.94 -15.70
CA GLY A 97 8.09 -11.95 -15.44
C GLY A 97 9.48 -12.37 -15.95
N VAL A 98 9.83 -13.65 -15.85
CA VAL A 98 11.09 -14.20 -16.39
C VAL A 98 11.12 -14.09 -17.92
N GLN A 99 10.03 -14.46 -18.61
CA GLN A 99 9.93 -14.36 -20.06
C GLN A 99 10.04 -12.91 -20.54
N MET A 100 9.38 -11.98 -19.84
CA MET A 100 9.47 -10.55 -20.15
C MET A 100 10.90 -10.03 -19.95
N TYR A 101 11.60 -10.51 -18.91
CA TYR A 101 12.97 -10.09 -18.63
C TYR A 101 13.94 -10.56 -19.71
N GLU A 102 13.82 -11.80 -20.17
CA GLU A 102 14.63 -12.33 -21.28
C GLU A 102 14.41 -11.56 -22.57
N SER A 103 13.15 -11.22 -22.86
CA SER A 103 12.80 -10.46 -24.06
C SER A 103 13.36 -9.03 -24.03
N ALA A 104 13.36 -8.40 -22.85
CA ALA A 104 13.83 -7.03 -22.69
C ALA A 104 15.36 -6.89 -22.58
N PHE A 105 16.03 -7.95 -22.12
CA PHE A 105 17.49 -7.98 -21.96
C PHE A 105 18.08 -9.22 -22.62
N PRO A 106 18.07 -9.30 -23.96
CA PRO A 106 18.73 -10.37 -24.67
C PRO A 106 20.24 -10.36 -24.37
N LEU A 107 20.87 -11.54 -24.45
CA LEU A 107 22.32 -11.64 -24.31
C LEU A 107 22.99 -10.85 -25.44
N ASP A 108 23.89 -9.93 -25.07
CA ASP A 108 24.73 -9.17 -26.00
C ASP A 108 26.17 -9.72 -25.92
N PRO A 109 26.62 -10.51 -26.91
CA PRO A 109 27.98 -11.06 -26.92
C PRO A 109 29.07 -9.99 -27.07
N GLU A 110 28.75 -8.83 -27.65
CA GLU A 110 29.71 -7.73 -27.84
C GLU A 110 29.90 -6.91 -26.56
N ARG A 111 28.89 -6.92 -25.68
CA ARG A 111 28.90 -6.24 -24.38
C ARG A 111 28.39 -7.17 -23.27
N PRO A 112 29.13 -8.24 -22.97
CA PRO A 112 28.67 -9.22 -21.99
C PRO A 112 28.57 -8.57 -20.61
N LEU A 113 27.46 -8.85 -19.93
CA LEU A 113 27.26 -8.47 -18.53
C LEU A 113 27.02 -9.72 -17.70
N HIS A 114 27.70 -9.82 -16.57
CA HIS A 114 27.61 -10.93 -15.63
C HIS A 114 27.00 -10.46 -14.33
N GLU A 115 26.19 -11.31 -13.71
CA GLU A 115 25.59 -10.97 -12.42
C GLU A 115 26.62 -11.03 -11.29
N VAL A 116 26.57 -10.02 -10.43
CA VAL A 116 27.48 -9.90 -9.28
C VAL A 116 26.95 -10.74 -8.11
N PRO A 117 27.76 -11.65 -7.53
CA PRO A 117 27.34 -12.54 -6.43
C PRO A 117 26.96 -11.84 -5.13
N GLU A 118 27.38 -10.60 -4.92
CA GLU A 118 27.06 -9.80 -3.74
C GLU A 118 26.58 -8.41 -4.18
N PRO A 119 25.47 -7.89 -3.63
CA PRO A 119 24.99 -6.56 -4.01
C PRO A 119 25.97 -5.50 -3.53
N TRP A 120 26.18 -4.46 -4.34
CA TRP A 120 27.07 -3.37 -3.94
C TRP A 120 26.54 -2.63 -2.71
N THR A 121 27.46 -2.29 -1.81
CA THR A 121 27.19 -1.47 -0.64
C THR A 121 28.19 -0.32 -0.59
N TYR A 122 27.68 0.91 -0.64
CA TYR A 122 28.49 2.09 -0.36
C TYR A 122 28.67 2.25 1.15
N ARG A 123 29.88 2.58 1.58
CA ARG A 123 30.24 2.75 2.98
C ARG A 123 30.95 4.09 3.17
N TYR A 124 30.56 4.82 4.19
CA TYR A 124 31.18 6.08 4.57
C TYR A 124 31.39 6.13 6.07
N ARG A 125 32.59 6.50 6.51
CA ARG A 125 32.88 6.74 7.94
C ARG A 125 33.10 8.23 8.15
N PRO A 126 32.31 8.88 9.02
CA PRO A 126 32.53 10.26 9.39
C PRO A 126 33.94 10.47 9.95
N SER A 127 34.60 11.58 9.60
CA SER A 127 35.97 11.89 10.07
C SER A 127 36.01 12.45 11.50
N GLY A 128 34.87 12.65 12.15
CA GLY A 128 34.73 13.18 13.49
C GLY A 128 33.37 12.82 14.09
N PRO A 129 32.99 13.40 15.25
CA PRO A 129 31.72 13.12 15.91
C PRO A 129 30.55 13.39 14.96
N ASP A 130 29.74 12.38 14.72
CA ASP A 130 28.53 12.50 13.92
C ASP A 130 27.37 12.96 14.81
N PRO A 131 26.51 13.91 14.37
CA PRO A 131 25.40 14.42 15.19
C PRO A 131 24.31 13.38 15.52
N ARG A 132 24.40 12.17 14.95
CA ARG A 132 23.52 11.03 15.20
C ARG A 132 24.28 9.87 15.85
N ASP A 133 25.49 10.12 16.35
CA ASP A 133 26.41 9.13 16.92
C ASP A 133 26.60 7.92 16.00
N ALA A 134 26.76 8.17 14.70
CA ALA A 134 27.02 7.14 13.70
C ALA A 134 28.52 6.95 13.46
N GLN A 135 29.01 5.71 13.58
CA GLN A 135 30.40 5.37 13.24
C GLN A 135 30.56 5.06 11.75
N GLU A 136 29.50 4.59 11.10
CA GLU A 136 29.51 4.21 9.69
C GLU A 136 28.11 4.38 9.10
N TYR A 137 28.05 4.91 7.87
CA TYR A 137 26.88 4.93 7.02
C TYR A 137 27.04 3.87 5.93
N ARG A 138 25.98 3.07 5.73
CA ARG A 138 25.87 2.08 4.66
C ARG A 138 24.68 2.41 3.78
N LEU A 139 24.90 2.53 2.48
CA LEU A 139 23.83 2.63 1.49
C LEU A 139 23.81 1.33 0.68
N THR A 140 22.65 0.66 0.64
CA THR A 140 22.47 -0.61 -0.05
C THR A 140 21.47 -0.50 -1.18
N VAL A 141 21.65 -1.30 -2.23
CA VAL A 141 20.71 -1.42 -3.35
C VAL A 141 20.08 -2.81 -3.37
N TRP A 142 18.97 -2.92 -4.10
CA TRP A 142 18.31 -4.19 -4.38
C TRP A 142 18.01 -4.26 -5.89
N GLY A 143 17.88 -5.45 -6.46
CA GLY A 143 17.67 -5.68 -7.89
C GLY A 143 18.73 -6.62 -8.47
N ARG A 144 18.78 -6.75 -9.80
CA ARG A 144 19.87 -7.50 -10.47
C ARG A 144 21.06 -6.58 -10.63
N CYS A 145 22.18 -6.92 -9.98
CA CYS A 145 23.45 -6.22 -10.10
C CYS A 145 24.29 -6.91 -11.18
N LEU A 146 24.66 -6.21 -12.25
CA LEU A 146 25.45 -6.76 -13.34
C LEU A 146 26.70 -5.93 -13.59
N ALA A 147 27.81 -6.56 -13.94
CA ALA A 147 29.06 -5.90 -14.29
C ALA A 147 29.63 -6.46 -15.60
N SER A 148 30.35 -5.62 -16.35
CA SER A 148 31.20 -6.08 -17.44
C SER A 148 32.38 -6.93 -16.91
N PRO A 149 32.98 -7.82 -17.73
CA PRO A 149 34.11 -8.66 -17.33
C PRO A 149 35.30 -7.88 -16.77
N ASP A 150 35.57 -6.70 -17.32
CA ASP A 150 36.64 -5.79 -16.89
C ASP A 150 36.28 -4.94 -15.67
N GLY A 151 35.03 -4.97 -15.22
CA GLY A 151 34.51 -4.17 -14.13
C GLY A 151 34.34 -2.67 -14.43
N ALA A 152 34.62 -2.22 -15.67
CA ALA A 152 34.51 -0.81 -16.07
C ALA A 152 33.05 -0.32 -16.13
N TYR A 153 32.09 -1.23 -16.29
CA TYR A 153 30.67 -0.91 -16.41
C TYR A 153 29.85 -1.68 -15.37
N ARG A 154 28.92 -0.97 -14.70
CA ARG A 154 27.95 -1.56 -13.76
C ARG A 154 26.53 -1.19 -14.11
N GLU A 155 25.63 -2.16 -14.10
CA GLU A 155 24.20 -1.98 -14.35
C GLU A 155 23.38 -2.52 -13.18
N LEU A 156 22.39 -1.74 -12.74
CA LEU A 156 21.35 -2.21 -11.83
C LEU A 156 20.01 -2.26 -12.54
N ARG A 157 19.42 -3.45 -12.59
CA ARG A 157 18.05 -3.66 -13.09
C ARG A 157 17.09 -3.79 -11.92
N LEU A 158 16.14 -2.88 -11.84
CA LEU A 158 15.13 -2.77 -10.79
C LEU A 158 13.80 -3.34 -11.28
N PRO A 159 13.42 -4.58 -10.91
CA PRO A 159 12.15 -5.12 -11.32
C PRO A 159 11.01 -4.42 -10.58
N VAL A 160 9.97 -4.06 -11.31
CA VAL A 160 8.73 -3.48 -10.81
C VAL A 160 7.54 -4.20 -11.44
N HIS A 161 6.37 -4.14 -10.81
CA HIS A 161 5.15 -4.72 -11.41
C HIS A 161 4.81 -4.02 -12.73
N ARG A 162 4.77 -2.69 -12.72
CA ARG A 162 4.54 -1.81 -13.87
C ARG A 162 5.39 -0.55 -13.72
N LEU A 163 5.80 0.04 -14.84
CA LEU A 163 6.34 1.40 -14.83
C LEU A 163 5.20 2.37 -14.46
N ARG A 164 5.45 3.23 -13.47
CA ARG A 164 4.53 4.27 -12.99
C ARG A 164 5.25 5.62 -13.00
N ASP A 165 4.97 6.51 -12.06
CA ASP A 165 5.71 7.77 -11.91
C ASP A 165 7.21 7.54 -11.76
N LEU A 166 7.99 8.57 -12.12
CA LEU A 166 9.43 8.55 -11.90
C LEU A 166 9.72 8.51 -10.39
N PRO A 167 10.69 7.70 -9.95
CA PRO A 167 11.13 7.75 -8.57
C PRO A 167 11.75 9.13 -8.26
N PRO A 168 11.74 9.58 -6.99
CA PRO A 168 12.34 10.86 -6.61
C PRO A 168 13.84 10.92 -6.93
N ASP A 169 14.38 12.10 -7.23
CA ASP A 169 15.80 12.25 -7.57
C ASP A 169 16.76 11.73 -6.51
N GLY A 170 16.42 11.89 -5.23
CA GLY A 170 17.20 11.35 -4.11
C GLY A 170 17.32 9.82 -4.14
N PHE A 171 16.32 9.10 -4.66
CA PHE A 171 16.40 7.65 -4.88
C PHE A 171 17.44 7.34 -5.95
N THR A 172 17.30 7.95 -7.13
CA THR A 172 18.20 7.72 -8.27
C THR A 172 19.64 8.10 -7.91
N ALA A 173 19.83 9.21 -7.20
CA ALA A 173 21.13 9.69 -6.75
C ALA A 173 21.81 8.75 -5.75
N ALA A 174 21.06 8.23 -4.76
CA ALA A 174 21.58 7.26 -3.80
C ALA A 174 21.98 5.94 -4.46
N VAL A 175 21.16 5.44 -5.39
CA VAL A 175 21.48 4.22 -6.17
C VAL A 175 22.72 4.45 -7.03
N ALA A 176 22.81 5.59 -7.74
CA ALA A 176 23.95 5.92 -8.59
C ALA A 176 25.25 5.96 -7.79
N LEU A 177 25.23 6.54 -6.59
CA LEU A 177 26.38 6.52 -5.67
C LEU A 177 26.79 5.09 -5.30
N VAL A 178 25.83 4.23 -4.97
CA VAL A 178 26.13 2.83 -4.61
C VAL A 178 26.76 2.07 -5.76
N LEU A 179 26.30 2.29 -7.00
CA LEU A 179 26.92 1.65 -8.16
C LEU A 179 28.34 2.21 -8.41
N ALA A 180 28.52 3.52 -8.27
CA ALA A 180 29.77 4.23 -8.56
C ALA A 180 30.88 3.98 -7.52
N GLU A 181 30.53 3.80 -6.24
CA GLU A 181 31.50 3.74 -5.13
C GLU A 181 31.35 2.48 -4.26
N GLY A 182 30.33 1.67 -4.47
CA GLY A 182 30.06 0.50 -3.64
C GLY A 182 31.01 -0.66 -3.89
N ALA A 183 31.31 -1.40 -2.82
CA ALA A 183 32.03 -2.66 -2.86
C ALA A 183 31.03 -3.84 -2.91
N PRO A 184 31.39 -5.01 -3.48
CA PRO A 184 32.72 -5.42 -3.93
C PRO A 184 33.10 -4.94 -5.35
N GLY A 185 34.37 -5.13 -5.70
CA GLY A 185 34.93 -4.82 -7.03
C GLY A 185 35.54 -3.40 -7.14
N PRO A 186 36.37 -3.15 -8.17
CA PRO A 186 36.94 -1.83 -8.40
C PRO A 186 35.85 -0.82 -8.77
N PRO A 187 36.04 0.48 -8.51
CA PRO A 187 35.11 1.51 -8.97
C PRO A 187 34.98 1.47 -10.51
N PRO A 188 33.76 1.49 -11.06
CA PRO A 188 33.55 1.47 -12.50
C PRO A 188 33.88 2.84 -13.11
N GLU A 189 34.01 2.86 -14.43
CA GLU A 189 34.02 4.10 -15.22
C GLU A 189 32.59 4.60 -15.47
N HIS A 190 31.66 3.67 -15.73
CA HIS A 190 30.29 3.96 -16.13
C HIS A 190 29.27 3.16 -15.32
N VAL A 191 28.14 3.79 -15.01
CA VAL A 191 27.04 3.16 -14.28
C VAL A 191 25.70 3.41 -14.97
N ARG A 192 24.82 2.41 -14.89
CA ARG A 192 23.47 2.47 -15.46
C ARG A 192 22.42 1.94 -14.48
N ILE A 193 21.29 2.63 -14.40
CA ILE A 193 20.13 2.24 -13.58
C ILE A 193 18.92 2.15 -14.50
N VAL A 194 18.29 0.97 -14.53
CA VAL A 194 17.11 0.70 -15.35
C VAL A 194 16.00 0.13 -14.49
N GLU A 195 14.81 0.72 -14.56
CA GLU A 195 13.58 0.06 -14.11
C GLU A 195 13.03 -0.84 -15.21
N PHE A 196 12.54 -2.00 -14.81
CA PHE A 196 12.01 -3.02 -15.72
C PHE A 196 10.65 -3.51 -15.24
N ALA A 197 9.62 -3.38 -16.07
CA ALA A 197 8.28 -3.85 -15.76
C ALA A 197 8.13 -5.35 -16.09
N LEU A 198 7.93 -6.15 -15.04
CA LEU A 198 7.64 -7.58 -15.18
C LEU A 198 6.33 -7.84 -15.94
N PHE A 199 5.41 -6.88 -15.99
CA PHE A 199 4.09 -7.05 -16.62
C PHE A 199 4.13 -7.08 -18.14
N ASP A 200 4.88 -6.16 -18.76
CA ASP A 200 4.86 -5.93 -20.21
C ASP A 200 6.25 -5.84 -20.84
N GLY A 201 7.31 -6.07 -20.05
CA GLY A 201 8.68 -6.06 -20.54
C GLY A 201 9.26 -4.67 -20.78
N ARG A 202 8.51 -3.59 -20.55
CA ARG A 202 9.02 -2.24 -20.81
C ARG A 202 10.13 -1.86 -19.83
N THR A 203 11.14 -1.17 -20.36
CA THR A 203 12.25 -0.62 -19.59
C THR A 203 12.16 0.90 -19.51
N ARG A 204 12.73 1.45 -18.44
CA ARG A 204 12.94 2.89 -18.30
C ARG A 204 14.30 3.14 -17.68
N GLU A 205 15.08 3.95 -18.34
CA GLU A 205 16.37 4.40 -17.82
C GLU A 205 16.15 5.50 -16.78
N LEU A 206 16.70 5.31 -15.59
CA LEU A 206 16.69 6.31 -14.53
C LEU A 206 17.98 7.13 -14.50
N PHE A 207 19.09 6.53 -14.91
CA PHE A 207 20.40 7.15 -14.95
C PHE A 207 21.35 6.36 -15.85
N VAL A 208 22.10 7.06 -16.68
CA VAL A 208 23.34 6.57 -17.33
C VAL A 208 24.36 7.68 -17.24
N GLY A 209 25.57 7.33 -16.84
CA GLY A 209 26.66 8.29 -16.77
C GLY A 209 27.94 7.69 -16.20
N SER A 210 28.95 8.53 -16.17
CA SER A 210 30.23 8.26 -15.55
C SER A 210 30.12 8.19 -14.02
N ARG A 211 31.17 7.63 -13.41
CA ARG A 211 31.37 7.66 -11.96
C ARG A 211 31.32 9.08 -11.38
N GLU A 212 31.89 10.06 -12.08
CA GLU A 212 31.92 11.45 -11.61
C GLU A 212 30.52 12.09 -11.62
N GLU A 213 29.75 11.87 -12.67
CA GLU A 213 28.36 12.35 -12.78
C GLU A 213 27.47 11.72 -11.70
N ALA A 214 27.65 10.43 -11.41
CA ALA A 214 26.93 9.75 -10.32
C ALA A 214 27.22 10.39 -8.96
N ARG A 215 28.49 10.72 -8.67
CA ARG A 215 28.88 11.42 -7.45
C ARG A 215 28.32 12.84 -7.40
N ALA A 216 28.34 13.56 -8.53
CA ALA A 216 27.78 14.90 -8.63
C ALA A 216 26.28 14.90 -8.34
N ARG A 217 25.54 13.97 -8.95
CA ARG A 217 24.10 13.78 -8.69
C ARG A 217 23.81 13.50 -7.22
N TYR A 218 24.63 12.68 -6.56
CA TYR A 218 24.50 12.46 -5.12
C TYR A 218 24.77 13.72 -4.30
N ARG A 219 25.81 14.49 -4.60
CA ARG A 219 26.06 15.76 -3.89
C ARG A 219 24.86 16.72 -3.99
N GLU A 220 24.19 16.73 -5.13
CA GLU A 220 23.02 17.59 -5.38
C GLU A 220 21.76 17.12 -4.64
N HIS A 221 21.37 15.85 -4.76
CA HIS A 221 20.06 15.38 -4.28
C HIS A 221 20.14 14.44 -3.06
N GLY A 222 21.29 13.83 -2.80
CA GLY A 222 21.50 12.79 -1.79
C GLY A 222 21.35 13.27 -0.35
N PRO A 223 22.09 14.31 0.10
CA PRO A 223 22.08 14.77 1.49
C PRO A 223 20.69 15.09 2.04
N ALA A 224 19.89 15.87 1.29
CA ALA A 224 18.54 16.25 1.72
C ALA A 224 17.60 15.03 1.79
N ALA A 225 17.73 14.11 0.83
CA ALA A 225 16.92 12.89 0.82
C ALA A 225 17.31 11.94 1.95
N LEU A 226 18.61 11.80 2.23
CA LEU A 226 19.13 10.99 3.35
C LEU A 226 18.67 11.56 4.69
N ALA A 227 18.80 12.88 4.90
CA ALA A 227 18.28 13.54 6.09
C ALA A 227 16.77 13.30 6.26
N GLY A 228 15.99 13.40 5.17
CA GLY A 228 14.55 13.12 5.21
C GLY A 228 14.19 11.70 5.66
N VAL A 229 15.00 10.70 5.33
CA VAL A 229 14.83 9.32 5.82
C VAL A 229 15.24 9.21 7.29
N LEU A 230 16.42 9.72 7.63
CA LEU A 230 16.99 9.56 8.97
C LEU A 230 16.24 10.36 10.03
N ASP A 231 15.71 11.51 9.68
CA ASP A 231 15.07 12.44 10.61
C ASP A 231 13.53 12.34 10.55
N GLY A 232 13.00 11.30 9.90
CA GLY A 232 11.57 10.99 9.87
C GLY A 232 11.01 10.78 11.29
N ARG A 233 10.01 11.59 11.65
CA ARG A 233 9.32 11.54 12.96
C ARG A 233 7.83 11.24 12.85
N GLU A 234 7.27 11.39 11.66
CA GLU A 234 5.84 11.15 11.44
C GLU A 234 5.53 9.66 11.60
N TYR A 235 4.66 9.36 12.55
CA TYR A 235 4.06 8.03 12.67
C TYR A 235 2.85 7.97 11.76
N ARG A 236 2.87 7.01 10.83
CA ARG A 236 1.82 6.86 9.82
C ARG A 236 1.28 5.42 9.85
N PRO A 237 0.36 5.09 10.78
CA PRO A 237 -0.30 3.80 10.80
C PRO A 237 -0.99 3.50 9.46
N GLY A 238 -0.89 2.25 8.99
CA GLY A 238 -1.40 1.82 7.69
C GLY A 238 -1.09 0.35 7.40
N SER A 239 -1.10 -0.05 6.13
CA SER A 239 -0.81 -1.44 5.72
C SER A 239 0.59 -1.92 6.12
N ALA A 240 1.59 -1.04 6.15
CA ALA A 240 2.93 -1.39 6.60
C ALA A 240 2.99 -1.84 8.08
N CYS A 241 1.96 -1.55 8.89
CA CYS A 241 1.90 -2.01 10.28
C CYS A 241 1.85 -3.54 10.40
N GLY A 242 1.32 -4.27 9.42
CA GLY A 242 1.29 -5.74 9.44
C GLY A 242 2.69 -6.35 9.59
N GLU A 243 3.69 -5.71 9.01
CA GLU A 243 5.09 -6.15 9.06
C GLU A 243 5.99 -5.23 9.91
N CYS A 244 5.45 -4.21 10.59
CA CYS A 244 6.25 -3.21 11.31
C CYS A 244 6.81 -3.75 12.66
N PRO A 245 8.14 -3.91 12.82
CA PRO A 245 8.72 -4.52 14.02
C PRO A 245 8.49 -3.69 15.29
N TYR A 246 8.20 -2.40 15.13
CA TYR A 246 7.95 -1.45 16.22
C TYR A 246 6.48 -1.33 16.63
N LEU A 247 5.61 -2.22 16.14
CA LEU A 247 4.17 -2.08 16.31
C LEU A 247 3.75 -2.00 17.80
N SER A 248 4.35 -2.81 18.67
CA SER A 248 4.03 -2.88 20.11
C SER A 248 4.35 -1.60 20.89
N VAL A 249 5.24 -0.76 20.35
CA VAL A 249 5.70 0.49 20.97
C VAL A 249 5.32 1.72 20.17
N CYS A 250 4.44 1.56 19.16
CA CYS A 250 4.04 2.65 18.28
C CYS A 250 3.06 3.58 19.02
N PRO A 251 3.42 4.86 19.29
CA PRO A 251 2.57 5.78 20.03
C PRO A 251 1.31 6.22 19.26
N ALA A 252 1.31 6.06 17.93
CA ALA A 252 0.20 6.47 17.08
C ALA A 252 -0.81 5.36 16.76
N LEU A 253 -0.44 4.09 16.93
CA LEU A 253 -1.32 2.96 16.63
C LEU A 253 -2.14 2.61 17.86
N ARG A 254 -3.45 2.87 17.79
CA ARG A 254 -4.37 2.53 18.88
C ARG A 254 -4.71 1.05 18.86
N THR A 255 -4.70 0.41 20.02
CA THR A 255 -5.20 -0.95 20.21
C THR A 255 -6.72 -0.95 20.30
N ALA A 256 -7.34 -2.03 19.84
CA ALA A 256 -8.78 -2.28 19.95
C ALA A 256 -9.01 -3.80 20.16
N PRO A 257 -8.73 -4.34 21.36
CA PRO A 257 -8.80 -5.77 21.62
C PRO A 257 -10.20 -6.34 21.37
N GLY A 258 -10.31 -7.41 20.58
CA GLY A 258 -11.56 -8.09 20.28
C GLY A 258 -12.46 -7.34 19.29
N LEU A 259 -11.94 -6.35 18.57
CA LEU A 259 -12.67 -5.58 17.54
C LEU A 259 -13.32 -6.49 16.48
N LEU A 260 -12.64 -7.56 16.06
CA LEU A 260 -13.11 -8.49 15.04
C LEU A 260 -13.90 -9.67 15.62
N GLY A 261 -13.97 -9.79 16.95
CA GLY A 261 -14.63 -10.90 17.64
C GLY A 261 -13.98 -12.26 17.39
N ILE A 262 -12.68 -12.29 17.09
CA ILE A 262 -11.89 -13.50 16.85
C ILE A 262 -10.72 -13.49 17.83
N GLU A 263 -10.42 -14.66 18.39
CA GLU A 263 -9.25 -14.88 19.24
C GLU A 263 -8.33 -15.88 18.56
N ALA A 264 -7.10 -15.46 18.26
CA ALA A 264 -6.18 -16.29 17.47
C ALA A 264 -4.73 -15.81 17.63
N HIS A 265 -4.22 -15.97 18.85
CA HIS A 265 -2.90 -15.50 19.28
C HIS A 265 -1.73 -16.29 18.65
N ASP A 266 -2.00 -17.41 17.98
CA ASP A 266 -1.00 -18.29 17.36
C ASP A 266 -0.82 -18.06 15.85
N ARG A 267 -1.55 -17.10 15.27
CA ARG A 267 -1.55 -16.80 13.84
C ARG A 267 -0.55 -15.71 13.45
N PRO A 268 -0.10 -15.67 12.17
CA PRO A 268 0.69 -14.55 11.67
C PRO A 268 -0.12 -13.26 11.69
N ARG A 269 0.55 -12.17 12.05
CA ARG A 269 -0.02 -10.83 11.97
C ARG A 269 -0.42 -10.51 10.53
N ARG A 270 -1.64 -10.04 10.34
CA ARG A 270 -2.17 -9.63 9.03
C ARG A 270 -2.77 -8.24 9.07
N THR A 271 -2.90 -7.63 7.90
CA THR A 271 -3.73 -6.43 7.72
C THR A 271 -5.06 -6.81 7.10
N TRP A 272 -6.14 -6.25 7.61
CA TRP A 272 -7.49 -6.49 7.10
C TRP A 272 -8.24 -5.19 6.85
N SER A 273 -9.03 -5.17 5.80
CA SER A 273 -10.04 -4.14 5.54
C SER A 273 -11.33 -4.80 5.07
N VAL A 274 -12.43 -4.07 5.11
CA VAL A 274 -13.70 -4.56 4.55
C VAL A 274 -13.57 -4.90 3.05
N THR A 275 -12.75 -4.15 2.32
CA THR A 275 -12.48 -4.42 0.90
C THR A 275 -11.76 -5.75 0.69
N SER A 276 -10.74 -6.06 1.49
CA SER A 276 -10.07 -7.37 1.43
C SER A 276 -11.01 -8.51 1.85
N GLY A 277 -11.83 -8.32 2.90
CA GLY A 277 -12.83 -9.30 3.30
C GLY A 277 -13.87 -9.59 2.21
N ARG A 278 -14.31 -8.58 1.44
CA ARG A 278 -15.17 -8.78 0.26
C ARG A 278 -14.45 -9.53 -0.85
N ALA A 279 -13.20 -9.19 -1.14
CA ALA A 279 -12.39 -9.87 -2.14
C ALA A 279 -12.23 -11.36 -1.80
N TYR A 280 -11.93 -11.68 -0.53
CA TYR A 280 -11.78 -13.04 -0.03
C TYR A 280 -13.07 -13.85 -0.16
N ARG A 281 -14.20 -13.29 0.26
CA ARG A 281 -15.51 -13.94 0.11
C ARG A 281 -15.88 -14.22 -1.34
N ALA A 282 -15.49 -13.33 -2.26
CA ALA A 282 -15.68 -13.57 -3.69
C ALA A 282 -14.77 -14.70 -4.19
N CYS A 283 -13.49 -14.70 -3.81
CA CYS A 283 -12.54 -15.78 -4.06
C CYS A 283 -11.26 -15.58 -3.21
N PRO A 284 -10.84 -16.54 -2.37
CA PRO A 284 -9.61 -16.44 -1.58
C PRO A 284 -8.35 -16.15 -2.42
N ALA A 285 -8.21 -16.81 -3.58
CA ALA A 285 -7.09 -16.59 -4.49
C ALA A 285 -7.02 -15.14 -5.00
N ARG A 286 -8.17 -14.51 -5.26
CA ARG A 286 -8.26 -13.10 -5.68
C ARG A 286 -7.74 -12.17 -4.59
N ASP A 287 -8.12 -12.41 -3.33
CA ASP A 287 -7.64 -11.62 -2.19
C ASP A 287 -6.12 -11.75 -2.00
N HIS A 288 -5.59 -12.97 -2.09
CA HIS A 288 -4.15 -13.19 -1.96
C HIS A 288 -3.35 -12.47 -3.07
N MET A 289 -3.77 -12.58 -4.33
CA MET A 289 -3.13 -11.87 -5.46
C MET A 289 -3.22 -10.34 -5.34
N ARG A 290 -4.33 -9.81 -4.78
CA ARG A 290 -4.44 -8.37 -4.49
C ARG A 290 -3.48 -7.92 -3.39
N ARG A 291 -3.27 -8.72 -2.35
CA ARG A 291 -2.28 -8.42 -1.30
C ARG A 291 -0.84 -8.45 -1.80
N LEU A 292 -0.56 -9.31 -2.77
CA LEU A 292 0.71 -9.32 -3.51
C LEU A 292 0.86 -8.14 -4.48
N HIS A 293 -0.18 -7.30 -4.63
CA HIS A 293 -0.22 -6.19 -5.58
C HIS A 293 0.07 -6.61 -7.03
N LEU A 294 -0.35 -7.82 -7.41
CA LEU A 294 -0.20 -8.29 -8.78
C LEU A 294 -0.99 -7.39 -9.74
N PRO A 295 -0.46 -7.11 -10.95
CA PRO A 295 -1.16 -6.28 -11.92
C PRO A 295 -2.57 -6.80 -12.25
N THR A 296 -3.55 -5.91 -12.21
CA THR A 296 -4.96 -6.17 -12.49
C THR A 296 -5.30 -5.85 -13.96
N ALA A 297 -6.35 -6.45 -14.50
CA ALA A 297 -6.91 -6.06 -15.80
C ALA A 297 -7.62 -4.71 -15.63
N ASP A 298 -7.02 -3.65 -16.16
CA ASP A 298 -7.52 -2.28 -15.99
C ASP A 298 -8.94 -2.12 -16.56
N SER A 299 -9.30 -2.84 -17.62
CA SER A 299 -10.66 -2.85 -18.19
C SER A 299 -11.73 -3.35 -17.22
N VAL A 300 -11.35 -4.20 -16.26
CA VAL A 300 -12.26 -4.74 -15.24
C VAL A 300 -12.24 -3.86 -13.99
N GLU A 301 -11.06 -3.46 -13.53
CA GLU A 301 -10.92 -2.63 -12.32
C GLU A 301 -11.38 -1.17 -12.53
N ARG A 302 -11.26 -0.69 -13.77
CA ARG A 302 -11.69 0.64 -14.23
C ARG A 302 -12.86 0.55 -15.19
N GLU A 303 -13.77 -0.39 -14.93
CA GLU A 303 -15.10 -0.34 -15.54
C GLU A 303 -15.71 1.05 -15.31
N VAL A 304 -16.36 1.58 -16.34
CA VAL A 304 -16.80 2.98 -16.43
C VAL A 304 -17.64 3.43 -15.22
N THR A 305 -18.53 2.57 -14.72
CA THR A 305 -19.34 2.85 -13.51
C THR A 305 -18.49 3.00 -12.25
N ALA A 306 -17.44 2.19 -12.10
CA ALA A 306 -16.52 2.28 -10.97
C ALA A 306 -15.62 3.53 -11.08
N GLU A 307 -15.19 3.88 -12.28
CA GLU A 307 -14.42 5.10 -12.57
C GLU A 307 -15.24 6.36 -12.22
N ARG A 308 -16.53 6.42 -12.62
CA ARG A 308 -17.44 7.51 -12.23
C ARG A 308 -17.50 7.66 -10.70
N GLY A 309 -17.67 6.54 -10.00
CA GLY A 309 -17.69 6.52 -8.54
C GLY A 309 -16.43 7.11 -7.92
N ARG A 310 -15.24 6.68 -8.39
CA ARG A 310 -13.96 7.20 -7.89
C ARG A 310 -13.76 8.69 -8.19
N ALA A 311 -14.12 9.14 -9.40
CA ALA A 311 -14.03 10.55 -9.77
C ALA A 311 -14.93 11.43 -8.87
N LEU A 312 -16.14 10.94 -8.56
CA LEU A 312 -17.07 11.63 -7.66
C LEU A 312 -16.53 11.71 -6.22
N HIS A 313 -15.95 10.63 -5.71
CA HIS A 313 -15.32 10.64 -4.37
C HIS A 313 -14.13 11.60 -4.33
N ALA A 314 -13.26 11.57 -5.33
CA ALA A 314 -12.12 12.48 -5.42
C ALA A 314 -12.56 13.95 -5.47
N TYR A 315 -13.58 14.28 -6.26
CA TYR A 315 -14.15 15.63 -6.31
C TYR A 315 -14.71 16.07 -4.94
N LEU A 316 -15.49 15.21 -4.28
CA LEU A 316 -16.05 15.54 -2.97
C LEU A 316 -14.97 15.66 -1.89
N ALA A 317 -13.96 14.78 -1.91
CA ALA A 317 -12.83 14.84 -0.99
C ALA A 317 -12.05 16.15 -1.15
N GLU A 318 -11.72 16.55 -2.38
CA GLU A 318 -11.07 17.84 -2.65
C GLU A 318 -11.94 19.01 -2.20
N ARG A 319 -13.24 18.98 -2.54
CA ARG A 319 -14.16 20.08 -2.23
C ARG A 319 -14.44 20.24 -0.73
N HIS A 320 -14.33 19.15 0.03
CA HIS A 320 -14.49 19.13 1.48
C HIS A 320 -13.17 19.34 2.25
N ALA A 321 -12.01 19.32 1.57
CA ALA A 321 -10.72 19.47 2.22
C ALA A 321 -10.40 20.93 2.62
N HIS A 322 -9.88 21.10 3.84
CA HIS A 322 -9.16 22.25 4.42
C HIS A 322 -9.78 23.68 4.44
N GLY A 323 -9.65 24.30 5.61
CA GLY A 323 -9.54 25.76 5.84
C GLY A 323 -10.85 26.53 6.01
N SER A 324 -11.88 26.21 5.23
CA SER A 324 -13.19 26.83 5.37
C SER A 324 -14.25 25.88 4.80
N PRO A 325 -14.91 25.05 5.63
CA PRO A 325 -15.91 24.11 5.14
C PRO A 325 -17.06 24.90 4.49
N ARG A 326 -17.14 24.84 3.16
CA ARG A 326 -18.23 25.45 2.40
C ARG A 326 -19.14 24.34 1.91
N PRO A 327 -20.44 24.37 2.25
CA PRO A 327 -21.41 23.44 1.69
C PRO A 327 -21.32 23.34 0.17
N CYS A 328 -21.51 22.13 -0.35
CA CYS A 328 -21.68 21.90 -1.77
C CYS A 328 -22.97 22.57 -2.26
N THR A 329 -22.93 23.12 -3.47
CA THR A 329 -24.05 23.80 -4.13
C THR A 329 -24.54 22.97 -5.32
N VAL A 330 -25.72 23.30 -5.82
CA VAL A 330 -26.27 22.69 -7.05
C VAL A 330 -25.55 23.18 -8.32
N GLU A 331 -24.68 24.17 -8.20
CA GLU A 331 -23.83 24.68 -9.27
C GLU A 331 -22.55 23.85 -9.31
N VAL A 332 -22.58 22.79 -10.11
CA VAL A 332 -21.43 21.91 -10.35
C VAL A 332 -20.70 22.42 -11.60
N PRO A 333 -19.38 22.70 -11.54
CA PRO A 333 -18.59 23.12 -12.70
C PRO A 333 -18.67 22.10 -13.84
N GLU A 334 -18.58 22.58 -15.09
CA GLU A 334 -18.55 21.68 -16.26
C GLU A 334 -17.33 20.74 -16.20
N GLU A 335 -16.21 21.25 -15.71
CA GLU A 335 -14.93 20.56 -15.52
C GLU A 335 -14.77 19.91 -14.14
N TRP A 336 -15.84 19.36 -13.56
CA TRP A 336 -15.81 18.75 -12.22
C TRP A 336 -14.93 17.49 -12.12
N VAL A 337 -14.63 16.83 -13.24
CA VAL A 337 -13.88 15.56 -13.23
C VAL A 337 -12.42 15.84 -12.84
N PRO A 338 -11.92 15.31 -11.71
CA PRO A 338 -10.56 15.58 -11.29
C PRO A 338 -9.51 15.06 -12.29
N GLN A 339 -8.30 15.61 -12.23
CA GLN A 339 -7.20 15.13 -13.07
C GLN A 339 -6.92 13.64 -12.83
N GLY A 340 -6.62 12.91 -13.90
CA GLY A 340 -6.30 11.48 -13.85
C GLY A 340 -7.49 10.54 -14.04
N PHE A 341 -8.71 11.05 -14.16
CA PHE A 341 -9.91 10.29 -14.52
C PHE A 341 -10.30 10.54 -15.97
N ASP A 342 -10.69 9.47 -16.67
CA ASP A 342 -11.28 9.55 -18.00
C ASP A 342 -12.68 8.95 -18.01
N LEU A 343 -13.67 9.78 -18.32
CA LEU A 343 -15.08 9.41 -18.32
C LEU A 343 -15.72 9.75 -19.67
N PRO A 344 -16.52 8.83 -20.24
CA PRO A 344 -17.43 9.12 -21.34
C PRO A 344 -18.40 10.28 -21.02
N SER A 345 -18.88 10.97 -22.04
CA SER A 345 -19.69 12.19 -21.87
C SER A 345 -21.00 11.98 -21.10
N ASP A 346 -21.66 10.85 -21.30
CA ASP A 346 -22.87 10.45 -20.58
C ASP A 346 -22.61 10.21 -19.09
N GLU A 347 -21.47 9.62 -18.76
CA GLU A 347 -21.04 9.37 -17.38
C GLU A 347 -20.58 10.65 -16.69
N ARG A 348 -19.99 11.60 -17.43
CA ARG A 348 -19.72 12.97 -16.93
C ARG A 348 -21.02 13.70 -16.61
N ALA A 349 -22.02 13.61 -17.49
CA ALA A 349 -23.32 14.24 -17.28
C ALA A 349 -24.07 13.62 -16.08
N LEU A 350 -24.04 12.29 -15.96
CA LEU A 350 -24.60 11.59 -14.81
C LEU A 350 -23.87 11.98 -13.52
N GLY A 351 -22.54 11.97 -13.50
CA GLY A 351 -21.76 12.36 -12.32
C GLY A 351 -22.06 13.79 -11.86
N ALA A 352 -22.17 14.74 -12.79
CA ALA A 352 -22.60 16.10 -12.49
C ALA A 352 -23.99 16.14 -11.85
N LEU A 353 -24.96 15.39 -12.39
CA LEU A 353 -26.30 15.28 -11.80
C LEU A 353 -26.25 14.73 -10.37
N LEU A 354 -25.46 13.68 -10.11
CA LEU A 354 -25.30 13.09 -8.78
C LEU A 354 -24.69 14.09 -7.78
N LEU A 355 -23.68 14.87 -8.21
CA LEU A 355 -23.08 15.93 -7.39
C LEU A 355 -24.10 17.04 -7.03
N ARG A 356 -25.00 17.39 -7.95
CA ARG A 356 -26.11 18.31 -7.64
C ARG A 356 -27.04 17.75 -6.57
N ARG A 357 -27.26 16.43 -6.54
CA ARG A 357 -28.07 15.78 -5.49
C ARG A 357 -27.37 15.79 -4.13
N HIS A 358 -26.05 15.59 -4.10
CA HIS A 358 -25.27 15.69 -2.86
C HIS A 358 -25.45 17.03 -2.14
N ALA A 359 -25.58 18.14 -2.89
CA ALA A 359 -25.75 19.48 -2.30
C ALA A 359 -26.94 19.56 -1.32
N ALA A 360 -28.00 18.78 -1.52
CA ALA A 360 -29.18 18.76 -0.65
C ALA A 360 -28.90 18.14 0.73
N VAL A 361 -27.94 17.23 0.82
CA VAL A 361 -27.60 16.47 2.04
C VAL A 361 -26.16 16.70 2.50
N CYS A 362 -25.48 17.71 1.96
CA CYS A 362 -24.07 17.98 2.22
C CYS A 362 -23.83 18.19 3.73
N PRO A 363 -22.94 17.39 4.36
CA PRO A 363 -22.73 17.42 5.81
C PRO A 363 -22.07 18.72 6.28
N LEU A 364 -21.35 19.43 5.39
CA LEU A 364 -20.71 20.71 5.72
C LEU A 364 -21.70 21.83 6.09
N ARG A 365 -23.01 21.64 5.87
CA ARG A 365 -24.06 22.55 6.37
C ARG A 365 -24.13 22.57 7.90
N TYR A 366 -23.63 21.54 8.57
CA TYR A 366 -23.71 21.34 10.01
C TYR A 366 -22.35 21.50 10.72
N VAL A 367 -21.29 21.75 9.96
CA VAL A 367 -19.91 21.84 10.46
C VAL A 367 -19.57 23.30 10.72
N GLY A 368 -19.06 23.60 11.93
CA GLY A 368 -18.65 24.95 12.31
C GLY A 368 -17.22 25.30 11.89
N ASP A 369 -16.28 24.35 11.95
CA ASP A 369 -14.85 24.56 11.69
C ASP A 369 -14.27 23.47 10.79
N GLY A 370 -13.24 23.80 10.00
CA GLY A 370 -12.52 22.84 9.16
C GLY A 370 -11.77 21.77 9.95
N THR A 371 -11.41 22.00 11.22
CA THR A 371 -10.78 20.95 12.07
C THR A 371 -11.74 19.81 12.44
N ASP A 372 -13.04 20.08 12.31
CA ASP A 372 -14.12 19.12 12.52
C ASP A 372 -14.37 18.25 11.29
N VAL A 373 -13.58 18.34 10.22
CA VAL A 373 -13.77 17.57 8.98
C VAL A 373 -12.49 16.86 8.58
N ARG A 374 -12.63 15.59 8.22
CA ARG A 374 -11.56 14.76 7.69
C ARG A 374 -12.09 13.99 6.50
N THR A 375 -11.55 14.28 5.33
CA THR A 375 -11.86 13.61 4.07
C THR A 375 -10.96 12.40 3.92
N GLU A 376 -11.55 11.23 3.63
CA GLU A 376 -10.83 9.97 3.45
C GLU A 376 -9.78 9.66 4.54
N PRO A 377 -10.03 9.90 5.85
CA PRO A 377 -9.02 9.70 6.87
C PRO A 377 -8.72 8.23 7.05
N ARG A 378 -7.45 7.90 7.25
CA ARG A 378 -7.04 6.54 7.60
C ARG A 378 -7.36 6.24 9.05
N VAL A 379 -8.33 5.35 9.27
CA VAL A 379 -8.66 4.79 10.57
C VAL A 379 -7.96 3.43 10.69
N VAL A 380 -7.00 3.34 11.60
CA VAL A 380 -6.19 2.14 11.80
C VAL A 380 -6.24 1.68 13.25
N ARG A 381 -6.60 0.42 13.49
CA ARG A 381 -6.65 -0.18 14.84
C ARG A 381 -5.90 -1.50 14.86
N HIS A 382 -5.22 -1.80 15.96
CA HIS A 382 -4.65 -3.13 16.19
C HIS A 382 -5.57 -3.94 17.10
N ASP A 383 -6.25 -4.92 16.52
CA ASP A 383 -6.93 -5.94 17.31
C ASP A 383 -5.87 -6.91 17.84
N THR A 384 -5.45 -6.68 19.08
CA THR A 384 -4.42 -7.49 19.75
C THR A 384 -4.87 -8.92 20.03
N THR A 385 -6.18 -9.17 20.11
CA THR A 385 -6.76 -10.49 20.39
C THR A 385 -6.70 -11.40 19.16
N ALA A 386 -6.86 -10.82 17.97
CA ALA A 386 -6.70 -11.52 16.69
C ALA A 386 -5.29 -11.39 16.06
N ASP A 387 -4.44 -10.53 16.65
CA ASP A 387 -3.21 -9.98 16.04
C ASP A 387 -3.42 -9.46 14.60
N VAL A 388 -4.47 -8.65 14.40
CA VAL A 388 -4.82 -8.07 13.09
C VAL A 388 -4.78 -6.56 13.13
N VAL A 389 -4.13 -5.94 12.14
CA VAL A 389 -4.23 -4.50 11.90
C VAL A 389 -5.44 -4.24 10.99
N VAL A 390 -6.46 -3.63 11.56
CA VAL A 390 -7.71 -3.25 10.88
C VAL A 390 -7.55 -1.87 10.25
N LEU A 391 -7.85 -1.78 8.96
CA LEU A 391 -7.75 -0.58 8.13
C LEU A 391 -9.14 -0.19 7.62
N ALA A 392 -9.46 1.09 7.74
CA ALA A 392 -10.61 1.70 7.12
C ALA A 392 -10.27 3.10 6.62
N ALA A 393 -10.95 3.51 5.56
CA ALA A 393 -10.90 4.84 4.98
C ALA A 393 -12.35 5.27 4.71
N PRO A 394 -13.08 5.78 5.72
CA PRO A 394 -14.39 6.40 5.49
C PRO A 394 -14.28 7.50 4.45
N ASP A 395 -15.29 7.68 3.63
CA ASP A 395 -15.33 8.79 2.66
C ASP A 395 -15.24 10.16 3.39
N LEU A 396 -15.91 10.26 4.54
CA LEU A 396 -15.84 11.45 5.40
C LEU A 396 -16.00 11.07 6.88
N LEU A 397 -15.16 11.66 7.74
CA LEU A 397 -15.45 11.81 9.17
C LEU A 397 -15.65 13.28 9.46
N TYR A 398 -16.73 13.62 10.16
CA TYR A 398 -16.92 14.99 10.64
C TYR A 398 -17.45 15.02 12.06
N ARG A 399 -17.34 16.18 12.74
CA ARG A 399 -17.91 16.39 14.07
C ARG A 399 -19.22 17.15 14.01
N ASP A 400 -20.18 16.67 14.78
CA ASP A 400 -21.45 17.33 15.08
C ASP A 400 -21.55 17.44 16.61
N ALA A 401 -21.47 18.68 17.11
CA ALA A 401 -21.46 18.99 18.55
C ALA A 401 -20.46 18.14 19.37
N GLY A 402 -19.26 17.92 18.84
CA GLY A 402 -18.19 17.16 19.51
C GLY A 402 -18.25 15.63 19.33
N SER A 403 -19.33 15.10 18.74
CA SER A 403 -19.45 13.67 18.39
C SER A 403 -18.96 13.39 16.98
N TRP A 404 -18.28 12.26 16.77
CA TRP A 404 -17.89 11.82 15.44
C TRP A 404 -19.06 11.23 14.66
N VAL A 405 -19.19 11.65 13.42
CA VAL A 405 -20.09 11.09 12.42
C VAL A 405 -19.28 10.42 11.33
N TRP A 406 -19.56 9.14 11.09
CA TRP A 406 -18.96 8.38 10.00
C TRP A 406 -19.86 8.41 8.79
N ARG A 407 -19.39 8.89 7.65
CA ARG A 407 -20.20 8.94 6.43
C ARG A 407 -19.56 8.18 5.28
N GLU A 408 -20.39 7.36 4.64
CA GLU A 408 -20.10 6.65 3.41
C GLU A 408 -21.02 7.17 2.29
N THR A 409 -20.45 7.45 1.13
CA THR A 409 -21.16 7.83 -0.08
C THR A 409 -21.11 6.69 -1.07
N LYS A 410 -22.24 6.41 -1.74
CA LYS A 410 -22.34 5.42 -2.81
C LYS A 410 -23.17 6.00 -3.95
N THR A 411 -22.86 5.58 -5.18
CA THR A 411 -23.62 6.00 -6.37
C THR A 411 -24.46 4.84 -6.90
N SER A 412 -25.62 5.16 -7.46
CA SER A 412 -26.45 4.21 -8.19
C SER A 412 -26.96 4.83 -9.49
N VAL A 413 -27.04 4.02 -10.53
CA VAL A 413 -27.65 4.40 -11.81
C VAL A 413 -29.17 4.24 -11.81
N THR A 414 -29.75 3.64 -10.77
CA THR A 414 -31.19 3.38 -10.66
C THR A 414 -31.78 4.03 -9.42
N ASP A 415 -33.08 4.34 -9.44
CA ASP A 415 -33.81 4.78 -8.25
C ASP A 415 -34.33 3.61 -7.39
N ARG A 416 -34.08 2.36 -7.82
CA ARG A 416 -34.52 1.17 -7.06
C ARG A 416 -33.74 1.05 -5.76
N ARG A 417 -34.49 0.97 -4.66
CA ARG A 417 -33.99 0.57 -3.34
C ARG A 417 -33.87 -0.95 -3.30
N SER A 418 -32.94 -1.48 -2.51
CA SER A 418 -32.93 -2.94 -2.27
C SER A 418 -33.43 -3.21 -0.87
N ASP A 419 -34.12 -4.35 -0.74
CA ASP A 419 -34.67 -4.79 0.54
C ASP A 419 -33.63 -5.48 1.45
N ARG A 420 -32.38 -5.64 0.98
CA ARG A 420 -31.30 -6.22 1.80
C ARG A 420 -30.93 -5.29 2.96
N PRO A 421 -30.70 -5.83 4.18
CA PRO A 421 -30.22 -5.05 5.31
C PRO A 421 -28.95 -4.26 5.00
N LEU A 422 -28.90 -2.99 5.41
CA LEU A 422 -27.81 -2.06 5.04
C LEU A 422 -26.44 -2.54 5.50
N LEU A 423 -26.32 -3.04 6.74
CA LEU A 423 -25.05 -3.51 7.31
C LEU A 423 -24.51 -4.74 6.56
N GLU A 424 -25.37 -5.61 6.05
CA GLU A 424 -24.97 -6.78 5.26
C GLU A 424 -24.56 -6.39 3.84
N ARG A 425 -25.31 -5.46 3.24
CA ARG A 425 -25.05 -4.95 1.89
C ARG A 425 -23.78 -4.11 1.84
N TYR A 426 -23.53 -3.32 2.89
CA TYR A 426 -22.41 -2.39 3.00
C TYR A 426 -21.65 -2.65 4.31
N PRO A 427 -20.81 -3.70 4.37
CA PRO A 427 -20.15 -4.10 5.62
C PRO A 427 -19.18 -3.05 6.20
N GLN A 428 -18.82 -2.01 5.44
CA GLN A 428 -18.07 -0.87 5.97
C GLN A 428 -18.88 -0.10 7.04
N LEU A 429 -20.21 -0.10 6.93
CA LEU A 429 -21.09 0.46 7.95
C LEU A 429 -21.07 -0.39 9.23
N ALA A 430 -20.94 -1.72 9.10
CA ALA A 430 -20.80 -2.59 10.26
C ALA A 430 -19.49 -2.29 11.02
N LEU A 431 -18.37 -2.09 10.30
CA LEU A 431 -17.12 -1.68 10.92
C LEU A 431 -17.24 -0.31 11.63
N ALA A 432 -17.89 0.66 10.98
CA ALA A 432 -18.15 1.97 11.55
C ALA A 432 -18.98 1.88 12.85
N VAL A 433 -20.07 1.09 12.85
CA VAL A 433 -20.91 0.86 14.03
C VAL A 433 -20.08 0.33 15.20
N VAL A 434 -19.27 -0.71 14.97
CA VAL A 434 -18.47 -1.31 16.04
C VAL A 434 -17.41 -0.34 16.58
N LEU A 435 -16.69 0.37 15.69
CA LEU A 435 -15.68 1.34 16.11
C LEU A 435 -16.28 2.51 16.92
N ILE A 436 -17.42 3.04 16.51
CA ILE A 436 -18.08 4.15 17.23
C ILE A 436 -18.65 3.65 18.56
N ALA A 437 -19.36 2.52 18.57
CA ALA A 437 -20.00 1.98 19.77
C ALA A 437 -19.00 1.64 20.88
N ARG A 438 -17.76 1.28 20.51
CA ARG A 438 -16.66 0.99 21.44
C ARG A 438 -15.89 2.24 21.89
N GLY A 439 -16.18 3.40 21.31
CA GLY A 439 -15.42 4.63 21.55
C GLY A 439 -14.03 4.61 20.91
N ASP A 440 -13.77 3.69 19.97
CA ASP A 440 -12.43 3.52 19.38
C ASP A 440 -12.02 4.76 18.56
N LEU A 441 -12.96 5.59 18.09
CA LEU A 441 -12.69 6.88 17.42
C LEU A 441 -12.48 8.06 18.40
N GLY A 442 -12.76 7.87 19.69
CA GLY A 442 -12.86 8.94 20.69
C GLY A 442 -14.09 9.84 20.51
N GLY A 443 -14.08 11.01 21.14
CA GLY A 443 -15.19 11.99 21.08
C GLY A 443 -16.39 11.64 21.94
N GLU A 444 -17.37 12.55 22.00
CA GLU A 444 -18.58 12.36 22.80
C GLU A 444 -19.55 11.39 22.10
N PRO A 445 -20.26 10.50 22.84
CA PRO A 445 -21.17 9.53 22.23
C PRO A 445 -22.53 10.12 21.81
N PHE A 446 -22.96 11.23 22.40
CA PHE A 446 -24.36 11.69 22.37
C PHE A 446 -24.97 11.89 20.96
N ARG A 447 -24.19 12.35 19.98
CA ARG A 447 -24.62 12.53 18.58
C ARG A 447 -23.86 11.65 17.58
N ALA A 448 -23.08 10.71 18.08
CA ALA A 448 -22.27 9.87 17.21
C ALA A 448 -23.17 8.93 16.41
N ARG A 449 -22.96 8.88 15.09
CA ARG A 449 -23.80 8.12 14.17
C ARG A 449 -23.04 7.66 12.93
N VAL A 450 -23.61 6.70 12.24
CA VAL A 450 -23.14 6.26 10.92
C VAL A 450 -24.14 6.70 9.87
N GLU A 451 -23.68 7.36 8.83
CA GLU A 451 -24.46 7.86 7.71
C GLU A 451 -24.10 7.11 6.43
N LEU A 452 -25.11 6.64 5.70
CA LEU A 452 -24.95 6.17 4.32
C LEU A 452 -25.72 7.11 3.40
N GLU A 453 -24.97 7.81 2.54
CA GLU A 453 -25.50 8.57 1.43
C GLU A 453 -25.52 7.71 0.16
N VAL A 454 -26.68 7.56 -0.46
CA VAL A 454 -26.81 6.94 -1.78
C VAL A 454 -27.28 7.99 -2.79
N LEU A 455 -26.38 8.41 -3.67
CA LEU A 455 -26.64 9.33 -4.75
C LEU A 455 -27.29 8.60 -5.92
N ARG A 456 -28.46 9.10 -6.35
CA ARG A 456 -29.26 8.56 -7.44
C ARG A 456 -29.71 9.68 -8.38
N PRO A 457 -30.10 9.39 -9.64
CA PRO A 457 -30.62 10.41 -10.54
C PRO A 457 -31.82 11.18 -9.95
N GLY A 458 -32.74 10.45 -9.29
CA GLY A 458 -33.95 11.01 -8.68
C GLY A 458 -33.71 11.81 -7.39
N GLY A 459 -32.58 11.63 -6.71
CA GLY A 459 -32.30 12.30 -5.43
C GLY A 459 -31.15 11.67 -4.64
N ALA A 460 -30.88 12.21 -3.45
CA ALA A 460 -29.95 11.63 -2.49
C ALA A 460 -30.75 10.98 -1.35
N ASP A 461 -30.54 9.68 -1.13
CA ASP A 461 -31.04 9.00 0.07
C ASP A 461 -29.98 9.12 1.18
N LEU A 462 -30.37 9.58 2.37
CA LEU A 462 -29.51 9.61 3.55
C LEU A 462 -30.06 8.69 4.63
N GLU A 463 -29.41 7.55 4.83
CA GLU A 463 -29.75 6.58 5.87
C GLU A 463 -28.88 6.84 7.11
N ILE A 464 -29.51 6.93 8.28
CA ILE A 464 -28.84 7.17 9.56
C ILE A 464 -28.94 5.92 10.42
N ILE A 465 -27.81 5.44 10.90
CA ILE A 465 -27.69 4.26 11.75
C ILE A 465 -27.16 4.72 13.11
N ASP A 466 -27.94 4.45 14.16
CA ASP A 466 -27.50 4.60 15.54
C ASP A 466 -26.57 3.44 15.93
N PRO A 467 -25.27 3.70 16.22
CA PRO A 467 -24.31 2.68 16.59
C PRO A 467 -24.54 2.14 18.01
N PHE A 468 -25.32 2.81 18.85
CA PHE A 468 -25.59 2.38 20.23
C PHE A 468 -26.84 1.51 20.34
N ALA A 469 -27.71 1.49 19.33
CA ALA A 469 -28.85 0.59 19.27
C ALA A 469 -28.39 -0.89 19.31
N PRO A 470 -28.88 -1.71 20.28
CA PRO A 470 -28.40 -3.08 20.46
C PRO A 470 -28.53 -3.96 19.21
N ALA A 471 -29.62 -3.81 18.45
CA ALA A 471 -29.86 -4.59 17.23
C ALA A 471 -28.82 -4.29 16.13
N ASN A 472 -28.40 -3.03 15.99
CA ASN A 472 -27.37 -2.62 15.03
C ASN A 472 -26.01 -3.18 15.42
N ARG A 473 -25.67 -3.13 16.72
CA ARG A 473 -24.41 -3.68 17.25
C ARG A 473 -24.28 -5.17 17.02
N VAL A 474 -25.29 -5.95 17.44
CA VAL A 474 -25.30 -7.41 17.27
C VAL A 474 -25.19 -7.78 15.78
N THR A 475 -25.91 -7.08 14.91
CA THR A 475 -25.83 -7.32 13.47
C THR A 475 -24.45 -6.96 12.91
N ALA A 476 -23.89 -5.82 13.30
CA ALA A 476 -22.57 -5.37 12.86
C ALA A 476 -21.46 -6.35 13.25
N GLU A 477 -21.43 -6.77 14.53
CA GLU A 477 -20.48 -7.75 15.04
C GLU A 477 -20.58 -9.09 14.29
N LYS A 478 -21.81 -9.57 14.03
CA LYS A 478 -22.06 -10.78 13.25
C LYS A 478 -21.51 -10.66 11.82
N VAL A 479 -21.78 -9.53 11.16
CA VAL A 479 -21.30 -9.27 9.78
C VAL A 479 -19.77 -9.27 9.74
N LEU A 480 -19.10 -8.56 10.65
CA LEU A 480 -17.64 -8.49 10.71
C LEU A 480 -17.02 -9.85 10.99
N ARG A 481 -17.49 -10.56 12.03
CA ARG A 481 -16.98 -11.90 12.37
C ARG A 481 -17.08 -12.83 11.18
N ALA A 482 -18.22 -12.85 10.49
CA ALA A 482 -18.43 -13.69 9.32
C ALA A 482 -17.53 -13.30 8.13
N MET A 483 -17.01 -12.07 8.05
CA MET A 483 -16.08 -11.65 6.99
C MET A 483 -14.64 -12.06 7.28
N VAL A 484 -14.29 -12.18 8.56
CA VAL A 484 -12.91 -12.34 9.00
C VAL A 484 -12.60 -13.79 9.36
N ALA A 485 -13.57 -14.55 9.89
CA ALA A 485 -13.32 -15.89 10.44
C ALA A 485 -12.60 -16.83 9.46
N ASP A 486 -13.17 -17.03 8.27
CA ASP A 486 -12.56 -17.91 7.26
C ASP A 486 -11.25 -17.32 6.72
N TRP A 487 -11.21 -16.00 6.50
CA TRP A 487 -10.03 -15.31 5.97
C TRP A 487 -8.83 -15.40 6.90
N HIS A 488 -9.05 -15.24 8.21
CA HIS A 488 -8.00 -15.28 9.21
C HIS A 488 -7.43 -16.69 9.35
N GLY A 489 -8.30 -17.70 9.22
CA GLY A 489 -7.95 -19.10 9.32
C GLY A 489 -7.24 -19.68 8.09
N ASP A 490 -7.31 -19.00 6.95
CA ASP A 490 -6.84 -19.50 5.66
C ASP A 490 -5.35 -19.21 5.44
N ASP A 491 -4.60 -20.27 5.14
CA ASP A 491 -3.17 -20.20 4.79
C ASP A 491 -2.89 -20.70 3.37
N GLN A 492 -3.93 -21.09 2.63
CA GLN A 492 -3.82 -21.67 1.28
C GLN A 492 -4.40 -20.75 0.21
N TYR A 493 -5.45 -20.01 0.55
CA TYR A 493 -6.16 -19.11 -0.36
C TYR A 493 -6.63 -19.80 -1.64
N ALA A 494 -7.20 -21.00 -1.50
CA ALA A 494 -7.64 -21.81 -2.61
C ALA A 494 -8.64 -21.06 -3.51
N ALA A 495 -8.46 -21.17 -4.82
CA ALA A 495 -9.38 -20.57 -5.79
C ALA A 495 -10.79 -21.19 -5.67
N ARG A 496 -11.82 -20.35 -5.83
CA ARG A 496 -13.23 -20.75 -5.90
C ARG A 496 -13.78 -20.38 -7.28
N PRO A 497 -13.58 -21.22 -8.31
CA PRO A 497 -14.02 -20.90 -9.67
C PRO A 497 -15.54 -20.78 -9.74
N GLY A 498 -16.02 -19.86 -10.59
CA GLY A 498 -17.43 -19.60 -10.81
C GLY A 498 -17.63 -18.43 -11.78
N ARG A 499 -18.89 -17.97 -11.93
CA ARG A 499 -19.24 -16.88 -12.87
C ARG A 499 -18.46 -15.57 -12.66
N SER A 500 -17.91 -15.36 -11.46
CA SER A 500 -17.07 -14.21 -11.17
C SER A 500 -15.69 -14.27 -11.83
N CYS A 501 -15.23 -15.43 -12.33
CA CYS A 501 -13.94 -15.56 -12.99
C CYS A 501 -13.84 -14.71 -14.26
N GLU A 502 -14.91 -14.61 -15.06
CA GLU A 502 -14.97 -13.79 -16.28
C GLU A 502 -14.73 -12.30 -16.01
N ARG A 503 -15.06 -11.85 -14.80
CA ARG A 503 -14.89 -10.46 -14.34
C ARG A 503 -13.88 -10.34 -13.21
N CYS A 504 -12.99 -11.32 -13.07
CA CYS A 504 -11.93 -11.28 -12.08
C CYS A 504 -10.72 -10.56 -12.68
N GLU A 505 -10.39 -9.40 -12.15
CA GLU A 505 -9.30 -8.56 -12.65
C GLU A 505 -7.91 -9.21 -12.52
N VAL A 506 -7.77 -10.27 -11.74
CA VAL A 506 -6.52 -11.05 -11.60
C VAL A 506 -6.61 -12.43 -12.25
N ALA A 507 -7.67 -12.71 -13.02
CA ALA A 507 -7.91 -14.01 -13.66
C ALA A 507 -6.72 -14.48 -14.49
N ARG A 508 -6.06 -13.57 -15.21
CA ARG A 508 -4.89 -13.86 -16.06
C ARG A 508 -3.72 -14.54 -15.35
N TRP A 509 -3.66 -14.46 -14.02
CA TRP A 509 -2.62 -15.11 -13.23
C TRP A 509 -3.11 -16.43 -12.61
N CYS A 510 -4.40 -16.73 -12.65
CA CYS A 510 -4.99 -17.87 -11.96
C CYS A 510 -5.23 -19.02 -12.93
N THR A 511 -4.59 -20.18 -12.71
CA THR A 511 -4.80 -21.36 -13.56
C THR A 511 -6.22 -21.93 -13.44
N ALA A 512 -6.92 -21.70 -12.33
CA ALA A 512 -8.32 -22.11 -12.17
C ALA A 512 -9.30 -21.30 -13.02
N SER A 513 -8.86 -20.21 -13.67
CA SER A 513 -9.72 -19.41 -14.55
C SER A 513 -9.97 -20.09 -15.91
N SER A 514 -8.96 -20.78 -16.47
CA SER A 514 -9.07 -21.48 -17.77
C SER A 514 -9.94 -22.73 -17.71
N VAL A 515 -10.07 -23.36 -16.55
CA VAL A 515 -10.97 -24.52 -16.34
C VAL A 515 -12.44 -24.15 -16.51
N SER A 516 -12.80 -22.87 -16.35
CA SER A 516 -14.16 -22.39 -16.58
C SER A 516 -14.48 -22.16 -18.06
N GLU A 517 -13.49 -21.89 -18.92
CA GLU A 517 -13.68 -21.76 -20.38
C GLU A 517 -13.87 -23.12 -21.06
N ALA A 518 -13.31 -24.20 -20.50
CA ALA A 518 -13.47 -25.55 -21.04
C ALA A 518 -14.77 -26.26 -20.61
N ALA A 519 -15.52 -25.67 -19.67
CA ALA A 519 -16.75 -26.24 -19.09
C ALA A 519 -18.02 -25.42 -19.41
N ALA A 520 -17.89 -24.35 -20.21
CA ALA A 520 -18.98 -23.57 -20.78
C ALA A 520 -19.04 -23.83 -22.29
#